data_AF-A0A838YDC2-F1
#
_entry.id   AF-A0A838YDC2-F1
#
_cell.length_a   1.000
_cell.length_b   1.000
_cell.length_c   1.000
_cell.angle_alpha   90.00
_cell.angle_beta   90.00
_cell.angle_gamma   90.00
#
_symmetry.space_group_name_H-M   'P 1'
#
loop_
_entity.id
_entity.type
_entity.pdbx_description
1 polymer ?
#
loop_
_entity_poly.entity_id
_entity_poly.type
_entity_poly.pdbx_seq_one_letter_code
_entity_poly.pdbx_strand_id
1 'polypeptide(L)'
;MLKRLNPRTNFDCDAMELAKLMFSADDNKSARDLGVTVDEWMQWKTGAEPVPKAIWLCLKQQKQLEELKPLQGFSLTGNRLDSPWGPMLTDEILRLPEYRKAARLAEKQADLIERLMMERDFYRDNLDRQARFGLMVNNIFKGDG
;
A
#
# COMPACT_ATOMS: atom_id res chain seq x y z
N MET A 1 16.99 -6.76 39.78
CA MET A 1 15.95 -7.55 39.10
C MET A 1 16.09 -7.28 37.61
N LEU A 2 16.63 -8.22 36.81
CA LEU A 2 16.74 -8.02 35.36
C LEU A 2 15.33 -7.97 34.77
N LYS A 3 14.92 -6.83 34.23
CA LYS A 3 13.66 -6.72 33.49
C LYS A 3 13.74 -7.68 32.31
N ARG A 4 12.77 -8.59 32.22
CA ARG A 4 12.69 -9.56 31.13
C ARG A 4 12.44 -8.78 29.83
N LEU A 5 13.41 -8.79 28.93
CA LEU A 5 13.30 -8.15 27.62
C LEU A 5 12.25 -8.93 26.80
N ASN A 6 11.17 -8.25 26.41
CA ASN A 6 10.04 -8.86 25.72
C ASN A 6 9.27 -7.77 24.92
N PRO A 7 9.75 -7.40 23.73
CA PRO A 7 9.10 -6.36 22.93
C PRO A 7 7.71 -6.82 22.47
N ARG A 8 6.75 -5.90 22.48
CA ARG A 8 5.35 -6.15 22.11
C ARG A 8 4.89 -5.16 21.06
N THR A 9 3.86 -5.51 20.31
CA THR A 9 3.26 -4.67 19.27
C THR A 9 1.73 -4.69 19.39
N ASN A 10 1.09 -3.65 18.85
CA ASN A 10 -0.37 -3.58 18.69
C ASN A 10 -0.82 -3.90 17.26
N PHE A 11 0.04 -4.54 16.47
CA PHE A 11 -0.20 -4.92 15.08
C PHE A 11 0.42 -6.29 14.84
N ASP A 12 -0.10 -6.99 13.83
CA ASP A 12 0.41 -8.30 13.44
C ASP A 12 1.84 -8.18 12.91
N CYS A 13 2.76 -8.84 13.60
CA CYS A 13 4.15 -9.00 13.19
C CYS A 13 4.72 -10.30 13.73
N ASP A 14 5.76 -10.82 13.08
CA ASP A 14 6.54 -11.91 13.64
C ASP A 14 7.34 -11.41 14.86
N ALA A 15 6.96 -11.91 16.04
CA ALA A 15 7.61 -11.56 17.31
C ALA A 15 9.10 -11.93 17.34
N MET A 16 9.49 -13.00 16.64
CA MET A 16 10.89 -13.41 16.52
C MET A 16 11.67 -12.46 15.62
N GLU A 17 11.08 -12.03 14.50
CA GLU A 17 11.67 -11.01 13.61
C GLU A 17 11.87 -9.69 14.37
N LEU A 18 10.84 -9.24 15.11
CA LEU A 18 10.92 -8.03 15.93
C LEU A 18 12.03 -8.11 16.97
N ALA A 19 12.09 -9.22 17.72
CA ALA A 19 13.14 -9.42 18.73
C ALA A 19 14.53 -9.37 18.09
N LYS A 20 14.73 -10.07 16.96
CA LYS A 20 16.02 -10.04 16.24
C LYS A 20 16.41 -8.61 15.85
N LEU A 21 15.48 -7.85 15.26
CA LEU A 21 15.73 -6.47 14.82
C LEU A 21 16.08 -5.54 15.98
N MET A 22 15.38 -5.66 17.11
CA MET A 22 15.62 -4.78 18.26
C MET A 22 16.88 -5.16 19.05
N PHE A 23 17.22 -6.45 19.15
CA PHE A 23 18.35 -6.92 19.96
C PHE A 23 19.66 -7.10 19.19
N SER A 24 19.66 -7.00 17.85
CA SER A 24 20.89 -7.10 17.05
C SER A 24 21.73 -5.83 17.00
N ALA A 25 21.17 -4.68 17.35
CA ALA A 25 21.81 -3.37 17.21
C ALA A 25 22.15 -2.73 18.57
N ASP A 26 23.15 -1.85 18.57
CA ASP A 26 23.49 -0.98 19.71
C ASP A 26 22.31 -0.06 20.03
N ASP A 27 21.89 -0.04 21.30
CA ASP A 27 20.75 0.73 21.79
C ASP A 27 20.90 2.23 21.58
N ASN A 28 22.08 2.77 21.87
CA ASN A 28 22.34 4.20 21.75
C ASN A 28 22.34 4.62 20.28
N LYS A 29 22.92 3.76 19.43
CA LYS A 29 22.95 4.00 17.99
C LYS A 29 21.54 3.92 17.39
N SER A 30 20.79 2.88 17.72
CA SER A 30 19.44 2.65 17.20
C SER A 30 18.48 3.77 17.61
N ALA A 31 18.52 4.18 18.88
CA ALA A 31 17.71 5.29 19.37
C ALA A 31 18.04 6.59 18.62
N ARG A 32 19.33 6.90 18.45
CA ARG A 32 19.79 8.08 17.70
C ARG A 32 19.37 8.05 16.23
N ASP A 33 19.55 6.93 15.55
CA ASP A 33 19.23 6.79 14.12
C ASP A 33 17.72 6.90 13.85
N LEU A 34 16.90 6.51 14.84
CA LEU A 34 15.44 6.60 14.77
C LEU A 34 14.88 7.92 15.34
N GLY A 35 15.74 8.78 15.91
CA GLY A 35 15.34 10.08 16.48
C GLY A 35 14.53 9.96 17.78
N VAL A 36 14.76 8.89 18.55
CA VAL A 36 14.05 8.60 19.81
C VAL A 36 15.03 8.59 20.97
N THR A 37 14.53 8.69 22.20
CA THR A 37 15.37 8.58 23.38
C THR A 37 15.71 7.12 23.68
N VAL A 38 16.84 6.91 24.37
CA VAL A 38 17.25 5.57 24.82
C VAL A 38 16.25 5.00 25.84
N ASP A 39 15.60 5.87 26.61
CA ASP A 39 14.57 5.48 27.57
C ASP A 39 13.31 4.94 26.86
N GLU A 40 12.81 5.63 25.83
CA GLU A 40 11.70 5.14 25.00
C GLU A 40 12.06 3.80 24.33
N TRP A 41 13.27 3.70 23.79
CA TRP A 41 13.78 2.46 23.20
C TRP A 41 13.80 1.29 24.22
N MET A 42 14.23 1.56 25.45
CA MET A 42 14.25 0.58 26.53
C MET A 42 12.84 0.19 27.01
N GLN A 43 11.90 1.14 27.04
CA GLN A 43 10.50 0.85 27.34
C GLN A 43 9.91 -0.12 26.32
N TRP A 44 10.24 0.05 25.04
CA TRP A 44 9.83 -0.88 23.98
C TRP A 44 10.50 -2.25 24.11
N LYS A 45 11.81 -2.30 24.37
CA LYS A 45 12.54 -3.58 24.56
C LYS A 45 12.04 -4.39 25.75
N THR A 46 11.64 -3.71 26.83
CA THR A 46 11.09 -4.36 28.02
C THR A 46 9.61 -4.72 27.89
N GLY A 47 8.94 -4.24 26.83
CA GLY A 47 7.51 -4.43 26.62
C GLY A 47 6.64 -3.61 27.58
N ALA A 48 7.22 -2.59 28.23
CA ALA A 48 6.48 -1.63 29.03
C ALA A 48 5.56 -0.79 28.13
N GLU A 49 6.05 -0.43 26.95
CA GLU A 49 5.26 0.17 25.88
C GLU A 49 5.32 -0.68 24.61
N PRO A 50 4.25 -0.71 23.81
CA PRO A 50 4.27 -1.39 22.51
C PRO A 50 5.15 -0.62 21.52
N VAL A 51 5.96 -1.35 20.75
CA VAL A 51 6.76 -0.81 19.65
C VAL A 51 5.81 -0.19 18.62
N PRO A 52 6.00 1.08 18.21
CA PRO A 52 5.19 1.68 17.16
C PRO A 52 5.42 1.01 15.80
N LYS A 53 4.36 0.92 14.97
CA LYS A 53 4.45 0.31 13.63
C LYS A 53 5.49 0.97 12.73
N ALA A 54 5.63 2.29 12.83
CA ALA A 54 6.62 3.04 12.07
C ALA A 54 8.06 2.60 12.42
N ILE A 55 8.35 2.40 13.70
CA ILE A 55 9.67 1.96 14.17
C ILE A 55 10.00 0.56 13.63
N TRP A 56 9.05 -0.37 13.71
CA TRP A 56 9.24 -1.71 13.13
C TRP A 56 9.50 -1.67 11.62
N LEU A 57 8.75 -0.86 10.87
CA LEU A 57 8.96 -0.69 9.42
C LEU A 57 10.34 -0.10 9.11
N CYS A 58 10.79 0.90 9.87
CA CYS A 58 12.12 1.49 9.71
C CYS A 58 13.23 0.46 9.94
N LEU A 59 13.16 -0.30 11.04
CA LEU A 59 14.13 -1.35 11.35
C LEU A 59 14.15 -2.45 10.27
N LYS A 60 12.97 -2.86 9.81
CA LYS A 60 12.84 -3.85 8.74
C LYS A 60 13.46 -3.36 7.43
N GLN A 61 13.17 -2.12 7.05
CA GLN A 61 13.73 -1.50 5.85
C GLN A 61 15.26 -1.33 5.95
N GLN A 62 15.78 -0.94 7.11
CA GLN A 62 17.23 -0.82 7.34
C GLN A 62 17.92 -2.17 7.15
N LYS A 63 17.40 -3.24 7.75
CA LYS A 63 17.95 -4.59 7.58
C LYS A 63 17.92 -5.04 6.12
N GLN A 64 16.81 -4.81 5.41
CA GLN A 64 16.72 -5.11 3.98
C GLN A 64 17.76 -4.31 3.17
N LEU A 65 17.98 -3.04 3.49
CA LEU A 65 19.01 -2.24 2.84
C LEU A 65 20.42 -2.72 3.15
N GLU A 66 20.68 -3.24 4.36
CA GLU A 66 21.97 -3.87 4.71
C GLU A 66 22.20 -5.17 3.94
N GLU A 67 21.16 -6.01 3.79
CA GLU A 67 21.21 -7.22 2.96
C GLU A 67 21.44 -6.89 1.47
N LEU A 68 20.90 -5.75 1.02
CA LEU A 68 21.09 -5.26 -0.34
C LEU A 68 22.44 -4.56 -0.56
N LYS A 69 23.30 -4.39 0.46
CA LYS A 69 24.60 -3.73 0.32
C LYS A 69 25.71 -4.70 -0.11
N PRO A 70 26.61 -4.30 -1.04
CA PRO A 70 26.52 -3.08 -1.85
C PRO A 70 25.30 -3.16 -2.77
N LEU A 71 24.61 -2.03 -3.05
CA LEU A 71 23.35 -1.94 -3.81
C LEU A 71 23.44 -2.70 -5.15
N GLN A 72 23.33 -4.02 -5.10
CA GLN A 72 23.71 -4.90 -6.19
C GLN A 72 22.65 -4.77 -7.27
N GLY A 73 23.09 -4.48 -8.49
CA GLY A 73 22.20 -4.22 -9.62
C GLY A 73 21.66 -2.79 -9.67
N PHE A 74 22.09 -1.89 -8.77
CA PHE A 74 21.87 -0.46 -8.93
C PHE A 74 23.15 0.24 -9.42
N SER A 75 23.05 0.97 -10.53
CA SER A 75 24.12 1.85 -11.00
C SER A 75 23.56 3.21 -11.40
N LEU A 76 24.37 4.25 -11.22
CA LEU A 76 24.00 5.62 -11.58
C LEU A 76 24.87 6.08 -12.74
N THR A 77 24.25 6.34 -13.89
CA THR A 77 24.92 6.79 -15.11
C THR A 77 24.37 8.14 -15.51
N GLY A 78 25.02 9.23 -15.08
CA GLY A 78 24.50 10.59 -15.29
C GLY A 78 23.16 10.81 -14.57
N ASN A 79 22.10 11.14 -15.32
CA ASN A 79 20.72 11.34 -14.80
C ASN A 79 19.86 10.06 -14.87
N ARG A 80 20.49 8.88 -14.88
CA ARG A 80 19.79 7.60 -15.04
C ARG A 80 20.21 6.66 -13.91
N LEU A 81 19.21 6.16 -13.19
CA LEU A 81 19.33 5.07 -12.25
C LEU A 81 18.98 3.78 -13.00
N ASP A 82 19.99 2.95 -13.23
CA ASP A 82 19.76 1.58 -13.67
C ASP A 82 19.45 0.76 -12.42
N SER A 83 18.25 0.18 -12.36
CA SER A 83 17.80 -0.66 -11.26
C SER A 83 17.47 -2.07 -11.76
N PRO A 84 17.39 -3.09 -10.88
CA PRO A 84 16.97 -4.44 -11.27
C PRO A 84 15.55 -4.51 -11.85
N TRP A 85 14.72 -3.50 -11.60
CA TRP A 85 13.34 -3.41 -12.08
C TRP A 85 13.21 -2.62 -13.39
N GLY A 86 14.33 -2.15 -13.92
CA GLY A 86 14.41 -1.36 -15.14
C GLY A 86 15.12 -0.01 -14.91
N PRO A 87 15.56 0.63 -16.01
CA PRO A 87 16.14 1.95 -15.94
C PRO A 87 15.07 3.01 -15.68
N MET A 88 15.39 3.98 -14.84
CA MET A 88 14.56 5.16 -14.61
C MET A 88 15.41 6.43 -14.58
N LEU A 89 14.83 7.57 -14.92
CA LEU A 89 15.54 8.82 -14.74
C LEU A 89 15.55 9.22 -13.27
N THR A 90 16.62 9.87 -12.81
CA THR A 90 16.74 10.25 -11.39
C THR A 90 15.72 11.30 -10.96
N ASP A 91 15.25 12.16 -11.88
CA ASP A 91 14.17 13.11 -11.64
C ASP A 91 12.79 12.44 -11.54
N GLU A 92 12.60 11.27 -12.15
CA GLU A 92 11.36 10.48 -12.01
C GLU A 92 11.19 9.90 -10.61
N ILE A 93 12.29 9.67 -9.89
CA ILE A 93 12.25 9.20 -8.49
C ILE A 93 11.41 10.17 -7.64
N LEU A 94 11.61 11.47 -7.85
CA LEU A 94 10.88 12.52 -7.13
C LEU A 94 9.40 12.58 -7.52
N ARG A 95 9.05 12.09 -8.70
CA ARG A 95 7.67 12.07 -9.24
C ARG A 95 6.89 10.79 -8.91
N LEU A 96 7.51 9.81 -8.25
CA LEU A 96 6.85 8.57 -7.86
C LEU A 96 5.55 8.78 -7.05
N PRO A 97 5.48 9.73 -6.10
CA PRO A 97 4.23 10.02 -5.40
C PRO A 97 3.10 10.44 -6.35
N GLU A 98 3.41 11.28 -7.34
CA GLU A 98 2.47 11.78 -8.35
C GLU A 98 2.02 10.64 -9.26
N TYR A 99 2.93 9.78 -9.71
CA TYR A 99 2.60 8.61 -10.52
C TYR A 99 1.68 7.65 -9.78
N ARG A 100 1.91 7.41 -8.48
CA ARG A 100 1.00 6.59 -7.65
C ARG A 100 -0.39 7.22 -7.52
N LYS A 101 -0.47 8.55 -7.40
CA LYS A 101 -1.77 9.26 -7.37
C LYS A 101 -2.49 9.13 -8.71
N ALA A 102 -1.77 9.30 -9.83
CA ALA A 102 -2.31 9.16 -11.17
C ALA A 102 -2.82 7.74 -11.42
N ALA A 103 -2.05 6.71 -11.03
CA ALA A 103 -2.47 5.31 -11.15
C ALA A 103 -3.78 5.03 -10.38
N ARG A 104 -3.88 5.47 -9.12
CA ARG A 104 -5.12 5.35 -8.33
C ARG A 104 -6.30 6.11 -8.96
N LEU A 105 -6.05 7.24 -9.60
CA LEU A 105 -7.08 7.99 -10.30
C LEU A 105 -7.57 7.23 -11.53
N ALA A 106 -6.65 6.63 -12.29
CA ALA A 106 -6.97 5.82 -13.46
C ALA A 106 -7.80 4.58 -13.07
N GLU A 107 -7.47 3.90 -11.97
CA GLU A 107 -8.27 2.80 -11.41
C GLU A 107 -9.71 3.26 -11.11
N LYS A 108 -9.87 4.37 -10.38
CA LYS A 108 -11.20 4.92 -10.07
C LYS A 108 -11.99 5.32 -11.31
N GLN A 109 -11.31 5.84 -12.33
CA GLN A 109 -11.95 6.18 -13.61
C GLN A 109 -12.42 4.93 -14.34
N ALA A 110 -11.63 3.86 -14.33
CA ALA A 110 -12.03 2.57 -14.93
C ALA A 110 -13.28 2.00 -14.23
N ASP A 111 -13.31 1.98 -12.89
CA ASP A 111 -14.47 1.51 -12.12
C ASP A 111 -15.73 2.33 -12.44
N LEU A 112 -15.59 3.65 -12.55
CA LEU A 112 -16.70 4.54 -12.89
C LEU A 112 -17.22 4.28 -14.31
N ILE A 113 -16.31 4.12 -15.28
CA ILE A 113 -16.67 3.80 -16.67
C ILE A 113 -17.45 2.49 -16.70
N GLU A 114 -16.97 1.46 -16.00
CA GLU A 114 -17.63 0.15 -15.94
C GLU A 114 -19.05 0.28 -15.40
N ARG A 115 -19.23 1.00 -14.28
CA ARG A 115 -20.55 1.25 -13.69
C ARG A 115 -21.48 1.98 -14.66
N LEU A 116 -21.00 3.03 -15.32
CA LEU A 116 -21.79 3.80 -16.28
C LEU A 116 -22.19 2.95 -17.49
N MET A 117 -21.32 2.05 -17.94
CA MET A 117 -21.65 1.09 -18.99
C MET A 117 -22.78 0.15 -18.56
N MET A 118 -22.70 -0.41 -17.34
CA MET A 118 -23.77 -1.25 -16.79
C MET A 118 -25.09 -0.50 -16.68
N GLU A 119 -25.08 0.74 -16.18
CA GLU A 119 -26.29 1.57 -16.05
C GLU A 119 -26.90 1.87 -17.43
N ARG A 120 -26.07 2.25 -18.42
CA ARG A 120 -26.52 2.48 -19.79
C ARG A 120 -27.21 1.24 -20.37
N ASP A 121 -26.59 0.07 -20.21
CA ASP A 121 -27.11 -1.17 -20.78
C ASP A 121 -28.41 -1.59 -20.08
N PHE A 122 -28.51 -1.40 -18.76
CA PHE A 122 -29.74 -1.56 -18.01
C PHE A 122 -30.88 -0.65 -18.53
N TYR A 123 -30.62 0.63 -18.80
CA TYR A 123 -31.64 1.53 -19.33
C TYR A 123 -32.08 1.15 -20.74
N ARG A 124 -31.16 0.71 -21.60
CA ARG A 124 -31.49 0.21 -22.96
C ARG A 124 -32.40 -1.00 -22.88
N ASP A 125 -32.06 -1.99 -22.06
CA ASP A 125 -32.87 -3.19 -21.88
C ASP A 125 -34.28 -2.87 -21.34
N ASN A 126 -34.39 -1.91 -20.43
CA ASN A 126 -35.70 -1.50 -19.90
C ASN A 126 -36.55 -0.77 -20.95
N LEU A 127 -35.96 0.11 -21.75
CA LEU A 127 -36.67 0.78 -22.84
C LEU A 127 -37.18 -0.24 -23.86
N ASP A 128 -36.35 -1.21 -24.24
CA ASP A 128 -36.74 -2.29 -25.15
C ASP A 128 -37.89 -3.14 -24.58
N ARG A 129 -37.84 -3.47 -23.28
CA ARG A 129 -38.93 -4.17 -22.60
C ARG A 129 -40.22 -3.34 -22.59
N GLN A 130 -40.14 -2.06 -22.23
CA GLN A 130 -41.31 -1.16 -22.20
C GLN A 130 -41.93 -1.00 -23.59
N ALA A 131 -41.12 -0.86 -24.63
CA ALA A 131 -41.60 -0.79 -26.01
C ALA A 131 -42.34 -2.07 -26.42
N ARG A 132 -41.79 -3.25 -26.08
CA ARG A 132 -42.46 -4.55 -26.34
C ARG A 132 -43.78 -4.67 -25.58
N PHE A 133 -43.82 -4.29 -24.30
CA PHE A 133 -45.04 -4.29 -23.52
C PHE A 133 -46.10 -3.32 -24.09
N GLY A 134 -45.70 -2.11 -24.48
CA GLY A 134 -46.61 -1.14 -25.11
C GLY A 134 -47.21 -1.63 -26.43
N LEU A 135 -46.40 -2.28 -27.27
CA LEU A 135 -46.89 -2.91 -28.50
C LEU A 135 -47.86 -4.06 -28.22
N MET A 136 -47.57 -4.90 -27.22
CA MET A 136 -48.47 -5.99 -26.80
C MET A 136 -49.82 -5.47 -26.32
N VAL A 137 -49.83 -4.46 -25.45
CA VAL A 137 -51.05 -3.79 -24.96
C VAL A 137 -51.87 -3.23 -26.12
N ASN A 138 -51.23 -2.53 -27.06
CA ASN A 138 -51.89 -1.97 -28.23
C ASN A 138 -52.54 -3.04 -29.13
N ASN A 139 -51.88 -4.18 -29.30
CA ASN A 139 -52.42 -5.30 -30.08
C ASN A 139 -53.64 -5.96 -29.40
N ILE A 140 -53.69 -6.02 -28.08
CA ILE A 140 -54.85 -6.52 -27.33
C ILE A 140 -56.04 -5.56 -27.49
N PHE A 141 -55.84 -4.26 -27.28
CA PHE A 141 -56.93 -3.28 -27.30
C PHE A 141 -57.39 -2.85 -28.71
N LYS A 142 -56.61 -3.12 -29.77
CA LYS A 142 -57.03 -2.89 -31.17
C LYS A 142 -57.67 -4.12 -31.83
N GLY A 143 -57.60 -5.30 -31.22
CA GLY A 143 -58.20 -6.53 -31.74
C GLY A 143 -59.68 -6.72 -31.39
N ASP A 144 -60.20 -5.97 -30.42
CA ASP A 144 -61.58 -6.06 -29.92
C ASP A 144 -62.48 -4.91 -30.45
N GLY A 145 -62.21 -4.41 -31.66
CA GLY A 145 -63.00 -3.37 -32.34
C GLY A 145 -63.52 -3.81 -33.70
#